data_AF-A0A6S8VKZ4-F1
#
_entry.id   AF-A0A6S8VKZ4-F1
#
_cell.length_a   1.000
_cell.length_b   1.000
_cell.length_c   1.000
_cell.angle_alpha   90.00
_cell.angle_beta   90.00
_cell.angle_gamma   90.00
#
_symmetry.space_group_name_H-M   'P 1'
#
loop_
_entity.id
_entity.type
_entity.pdbx_description
1 polymer ?
#
loop_
_entity_poly.entity_id
_entity_poly.type
_entity_poly.pdbx_seq_one_letter_code
_entity_poly.pdbx_strand_id
1 'polypeptide(L)'
;MLGAIERYIKQAIVDRNAMVSSSALVAGTHLIRGSPDVVRRWVNEVQEALHSSSDMVQFHALSLLYEIKQHDRLAISKLVTKLTRGTISSPLATCLLIRYITTIVRDSGGNALASATGRAAYQFLELSLRHRSEAVIYEAAKALCNLPGIEERDLGPAVAVLQLFLSSPKSTLRLAAMRALSSVAIAKPSAVIKCNDDMESLIADNNRSIATFAITTLLKTGSESSVDRLMKQISSFMNEIADEFKIVVVTAIRELCLKYPLKHRVLVGFLANFLREEGGFEFKKAIVDAIIALMCVISETKESSLFHLCEFIEDCEFTALSTQILHLVGIVGPTTVAPARYIRFVYNRVILENAAVRAAAITTLAKFAARLPALQASVSVLLRRSLRDEDDEVRDRATVALRLLGENITKDAPGDGEAEGSQRPFRQDALAADSTRDLPLQPEIHLLLEPLPMSFAQLSAALKEFEVAGSREDDALALSLTTLPVVDYTRPSSQSAVCIRRVPSA
;
A
#
# COMPACT_ATOMS: atom_id res chain seq x y z
N MET A 1 13.66 -44.46 29.71
CA MET A 1 15.02 -44.12 30.19
C MET A 1 15.08 -42.81 30.98
N LEU A 2 14.38 -41.74 30.58
CA LEU A 2 14.53 -40.42 31.23
C LEU A 2 14.24 -40.42 32.74
N GLY A 3 13.24 -41.20 33.19
CA GLY A 3 12.94 -41.35 34.62
C GLY A 3 14.09 -41.93 35.46
N ALA A 4 14.98 -42.73 34.86
CA ALA A 4 16.12 -43.31 35.57
C ALA A 4 17.22 -42.27 35.89
N ILE A 5 17.34 -41.22 35.06
CA ILE A 5 18.31 -40.15 35.24
C ILE A 5 17.70 -38.87 35.83
N GLU A 6 16.39 -38.85 36.09
CA GLU A 6 15.62 -37.69 36.59
C GLU A 6 16.28 -37.05 37.81
N ARG A 7 16.70 -37.86 38.78
CA ARG A 7 17.33 -37.40 40.02
C ARG A 7 18.61 -36.59 39.74
N TYR A 8 19.44 -37.04 38.81
CA TYR A 8 20.70 -36.36 38.48
C TYR A 8 20.44 -35.02 37.77
N ILE A 9 19.42 -34.97 36.90
CA ILE A 9 19.03 -33.72 36.24
C ILE A 9 18.46 -32.73 37.25
N LYS A 10 17.61 -33.17 38.17
CA LYS A 10 17.08 -32.33 39.27
C LYS A 10 18.21 -31.73 40.12
N GLN A 11 19.19 -32.54 40.50
CA GLN A 11 20.37 -32.06 41.21
C GLN A 11 21.19 -31.06 40.39
N ALA A 12 21.34 -31.30 39.09
CA ALA A 12 22.02 -30.39 38.20
C ALA A 12 21.29 -29.04 38.06
N ILE A 13 19.95 -29.02 38.06
CA ILE A 13 19.15 -27.77 37.98
C ILE A 13 19.44 -26.83 39.15
N VAL A 14 19.61 -27.35 40.36
CA VAL A 14 19.92 -26.56 41.57
C VAL A 14 21.41 -26.53 41.91
N ASP A 15 22.26 -26.88 40.96
CA ASP A 15 23.71 -26.89 41.15
C ASP A 15 24.26 -25.48 41.40
N ARG A 16 25.29 -25.39 42.24
CA ARG A 16 25.96 -24.12 42.57
C ARG A 16 26.69 -23.53 41.37
N ASN A 17 27.14 -24.38 40.44
CA ASN A 17 27.74 -23.95 39.20
C ASN A 17 26.66 -23.55 38.20
N ALA A 18 26.61 -22.24 37.91
CA ALA A 18 25.64 -21.66 36.99
C ALA A 18 25.64 -22.30 35.60
N MET A 19 26.79 -22.79 35.11
CA MET A 19 26.86 -23.46 33.80
C MET A 19 26.17 -24.82 33.83
N VAL A 20 26.32 -25.57 34.91
CA VAL A 20 25.67 -26.89 35.09
C VAL A 20 24.16 -26.70 35.21
N SER A 21 23.73 -25.79 36.09
CA SER A 21 22.32 -25.43 36.28
C SER A 21 21.66 -24.94 35.00
N SER A 22 22.29 -23.99 34.31
CA SER A 22 21.82 -23.47 33.03
C SER A 22 21.70 -24.57 31.96
N SER A 23 22.72 -25.43 31.83
CA SER A 23 22.70 -26.53 30.86
C SER A 23 21.60 -27.55 31.17
N ALA A 24 21.37 -27.85 32.46
CA ALA A 24 20.31 -28.74 32.89
C ALA A 24 18.91 -28.17 32.59
N LEU A 25 18.72 -26.86 32.79
CA LEU A 25 17.48 -26.16 32.44
C LEU A 25 17.22 -26.18 30.94
N VAL A 26 18.23 -25.87 30.12
CA VAL A 26 18.13 -25.95 28.64
C VAL A 26 17.85 -27.38 28.18
N ALA A 27 18.51 -28.38 28.78
CA ALA A 27 18.20 -29.79 28.52
C ALA A 27 16.73 -30.10 28.85
N GLY A 28 16.19 -29.56 29.94
CA GLY A 28 14.77 -29.65 30.28
C GLY A 28 13.84 -29.11 29.19
N THR A 29 14.17 -27.97 28.59
CA THR A 29 13.43 -27.37 27.46
C THR A 29 13.43 -28.28 26.22
N HIS A 30 14.50 -29.03 25.97
CA HIS A 30 14.50 -30.03 24.90
C HIS A 30 13.69 -31.28 25.27
N LEU A 31 13.83 -31.74 26.51
CA LEU A 31 13.23 -32.99 26.99
C LEU A 31 11.71 -32.89 27.15
N ILE A 32 11.16 -31.71 27.43
CA ILE A 32 9.71 -31.53 27.60
C ILE A 32 8.93 -31.90 26.33
N ARG A 33 9.54 -31.75 25.14
CA ARG A 33 8.91 -32.10 23.85
C ARG A 33 8.68 -33.60 23.68
N GLY A 34 9.56 -34.44 24.25
CA GLY A 34 9.50 -35.90 24.12
C GLY A 34 9.03 -36.62 25.39
N SER A 35 9.13 -36.01 26.57
CA SER A 35 8.78 -36.64 27.85
C SER A 35 8.21 -35.61 28.84
N PRO A 36 7.06 -34.98 28.52
CA PRO A 36 6.53 -33.87 29.29
C PRO A 36 6.14 -34.26 30.72
N ASP A 37 5.65 -35.49 30.94
CA ASP A 37 5.20 -35.94 32.26
C ASP A 37 6.33 -36.06 33.29
N VAL A 38 7.56 -36.30 32.83
CA VAL A 38 8.74 -36.33 33.68
C VAL A 38 9.16 -34.89 34.01
N VAL A 39 9.30 -34.04 32.99
CA VAL A 39 9.78 -32.66 33.15
C VAL A 39 8.82 -31.80 33.97
N ARG A 40 7.50 -32.03 33.88
CA ARG A 40 6.49 -31.36 34.72
C ARG A 40 6.69 -31.59 36.23
N ARG A 41 7.43 -32.63 36.63
CA ARG A 41 7.75 -32.91 38.05
C ARG A 41 8.93 -32.09 38.57
N TRP A 42 9.57 -31.28 37.73
CA TRP A 42 10.77 -30.50 38.07
C TRP A 42 10.42 -29.07 38.51
N VAL A 43 9.12 -28.75 38.67
CA VAL A 43 8.63 -27.40 38.96
C VAL A 43 9.30 -26.79 40.18
N ASN A 44 9.55 -27.58 41.23
CA ASN A 44 10.13 -27.06 42.47
C ASN A 44 11.59 -26.65 42.27
N GLU A 45 12.39 -27.52 41.64
CA GLU A 45 13.80 -27.26 41.34
C GLU A 45 13.95 -26.08 40.37
N VAL A 46 13.08 -26.00 39.36
CA VAL A 46 13.07 -24.87 38.42
C VAL A 46 12.64 -23.56 39.13
N GLN A 47 11.70 -23.63 40.07
CA GLN A 47 11.32 -22.47 40.88
C GLN A 47 12.42 -22.02 41.86
N GLU A 48 13.23 -22.93 42.36
CA GLU A 48 14.41 -22.60 43.15
C GLU A 48 15.45 -21.89 42.28
N ALA A 49 15.72 -22.41 41.08
CA ALA A 49 16.65 -21.82 40.11
C ALA A 49 16.26 -20.39 39.67
N LEU A 50 14.97 -20.03 39.71
CA LEU A 50 14.51 -18.65 39.47
C LEU A 50 15.07 -17.62 40.47
N HIS A 51 15.48 -18.05 41.66
CA HIS A 51 16.07 -17.19 42.69
C HIS A 51 17.61 -17.24 42.69
N SER A 52 18.21 -17.87 41.67
CA SER A 52 19.66 -17.90 41.49
C SER A 52 20.21 -16.48 41.32
N SER A 53 21.44 -16.25 41.78
CA SER A 53 22.17 -14.98 41.54
C SER A 53 22.66 -14.85 40.10
N SER A 54 22.65 -15.94 39.32
CA SER A 54 23.09 -15.93 37.93
C SER A 54 21.94 -15.53 36.99
N ASP A 55 22.16 -14.44 36.24
CA ASP A 55 21.17 -13.93 35.30
C ASP A 55 20.77 -14.94 34.21
N MET A 56 21.73 -15.78 33.79
CA MET A 56 21.50 -16.82 32.79
C MET A 56 20.62 -17.94 33.35
N VAL A 57 20.87 -18.38 34.59
CA VAL A 57 20.07 -19.42 35.25
C VAL A 57 18.64 -18.92 35.46
N GLN A 58 18.46 -17.69 35.93
CA GLN A 58 17.14 -17.08 36.06
C GLN A 58 16.35 -17.07 34.74
N PHE A 59 17.01 -16.70 33.63
CA PHE A 59 16.38 -16.67 32.31
C PHE A 59 15.95 -18.07 31.84
N HIS A 60 16.83 -19.06 31.90
CA HIS A 60 16.48 -20.43 31.50
C HIS A 60 15.45 -21.06 32.43
N ALA A 61 15.50 -20.77 33.73
CA ALA A 61 14.52 -21.25 34.70
C ALA A 61 13.13 -20.67 34.40
N LEU A 62 13.03 -19.38 34.08
CA LEU A 62 11.77 -18.76 33.70
C LEU A 62 11.22 -19.35 32.40
N SER A 63 12.07 -19.55 31.41
CA SER A 63 11.70 -20.14 30.12
C SER A 63 11.12 -21.54 30.28
N LEU A 64 11.85 -22.43 30.97
CA LEU A 64 11.39 -23.80 31.22
C LEU A 64 10.13 -23.83 32.08
N LEU A 65 10.03 -22.97 33.11
CA LEU A 65 8.85 -22.93 33.96
C LEU A 65 7.60 -22.52 33.19
N TYR A 66 7.74 -21.60 32.22
CA TYR A 66 6.65 -21.22 31.33
C TYR A 66 6.23 -22.39 30.45
N GLU A 67 7.17 -23.09 29.79
CA GLU A 67 6.84 -24.26 28.95
C GLU A 67 6.14 -25.37 29.75
N ILE A 68 6.56 -25.62 31.00
CA ILE A 68 5.90 -26.57 31.89
C ILE A 68 4.44 -26.19 32.15
N LYS A 69 4.16 -24.89 32.28
CA LYS A 69 2.84 -24.35 32.65
C LYS A 69 2.02 -23.85 31.47
N GLN A 70 2.53 -23.89 30.23
CA GLN A 70 1.92 -23.19 29.09
C GLN A 70 0.48 -23.61 28.78
N HIS A 71 0.08 -24.81 29.17
CA HIS A 71 -1.29 -25.33 28.98
C HIS A 71 -2.24 -25.01 30.15
N ASP A 72 -1.74 -24.45 31.25
CA ASP A 72 -2.52 -24.03 32.43
C ASP A 72 -2.47 -22.50 32.57
N ARG A 73 -3.50 -21.85 32.03
CA ARG A 73 -3.64 -20.39 32.04
C ARG A 73 -3.63 -19.81 33.46
N LEU A 74 -4.22 -20.50 34.43
CA LEU A 74 -4.27 -20.02 35.81
C LEU A 74 -2.88 -20.10 36.47
N ALA A 75 -2.13 -21.17 36.20
CA ALA A 75 -0.76 -21.31 36.68
C ALA A 75 0.18 -20.24 36.11
N ILE A 76 0.03 -19.89 34.83
CA ILE A 76 0.79 -18.82 34.19
C ILE A 76 0.42 -17.47 34.80
N SER A 77 -0.88 -17.17 34.95
CA SER A 77 -1.33 -15.92 35.56
C SER A 77 -0.78 -15.76 36.98
N LYS A 78 -0.82 -16.82 37.80
CA LYS A 78 -0.25 -16.80 39.16
C LYS A 78 1.27 -16.60 39.15
N LEU A 79 1.98 -17.25 38.22
CA LEU A 79 3.42 -17.08 38.06
C LEU A 79 3.76 -15.62 37.73
N VAL A 80 3.09 -15.03 36.76
CA VAL A 80 3.31 -13.64 36.35
C VAL A 80 2.99 -12.67 37.47
N THR A 81 1.86 -12.85 38.18
CA THR A 81 1.52 -11.99 39.33
C THR A 81 2.55 -12.10 40.46
N LYS A 82 3.12 -13.29 40.69
CA LYS A 82 4.19 -13.48 41.67
C LYS A 82 5.47 -12.74 41.25
N LEU A 83 5.88 -12.91 39.99
CA LEU A 83 7.13 -12.35 39.47
C LEU A 83 7.08 -10.83 39.27
N THR A 84 5.92 -10.26 38.96
CA THR A 84 5.72 -8.79 38.89
C THR A 84 5.84 -8.09 40.24
N ARG A 85 5.58 -8.81 41.35
CA ARG A 85 5.81 -8.31 42.72
C ARG A 85 7.22 -8.59 43.23
N GLY A 86 7.89 -9.59 42.66
CA GLY A 86 9.26 -9.97 43.01
C GLY A 86 10.29 -9.18 42.21
N THR A 87 11.56 -9.41 42.54
CA THR A 87 12.70 -8.84 41.81
C THR A 87 13.38 -9.94 41.00
N ILE A 88 13.34 -9.82 39.67
CA ILE A 88 14.18 -10.59 38.75
C ILE A 88 15.37 -9.70 38.39
N SER A 89 16.59 -10.17 38.58
CA SER A 89 17.80 -9.39 38.26
C SER A 89 18.14 -9.44 36.78
N SER A 90 17.92 -10.60 36.15
CA SER A 90 18.28 -10.87 34.77
C SER A 90 17.50 -10.01 33.77
N PRO A 91 18.17 -9.18 32.95
CA PRO A 91 17.51 -8.40 31.91
C PRO A 91 16.74 -9.27 30.91
N LEU A 92 17.31 -10.42 30.52
CA LEU A 92 16.67 -11.33 29.56
C LEU A 92 15.43 -11.99 30.15
N ALA A 93 15.47 -12.36 31.44
CA ALA A 93 14.31 -12.89 32.12
C ALA A 93 13.20 -11.83 32.26
N THR A 94 13.56 -10.57 32.51
CA THR A 94 12.60 -9.45 32.51
C THR A 94 11.96 -9.24 31.14
N CYS A 95 12.74 -9.27 30.04
CA CYS A 95 12.17 -9.23 28.69
C CYS A 95 11.19 -10.39 28.44
N LEU A 96 11.54 -11.59 28.90
CA LEU A 96 10.69 -12.77 28.75
C LEU A 96 9.39 -12.64 29.56
N LEU A 97 9.49 -12.14 30.80
CA LEU A 97 8.33 -11.84 31.65
C LEU A 97 7.41 -10.80 31.00
N ILE A 98 7.97 -9.73 30.41
CA ILE A 98 7.19 -8.73 29.66
C ILE A 98 6.38 -9.40 28.55
N ARG A 99 7.00 -10.28 27.75
CA ARG A 99 6.30 -11.00 26.67
C ARG A 99 5.16 -11.87 27.19
N TYR A 100 5.37 -12.56 28.31
CA TYR A 100 4.31 -13.37 28.93
C TYR A 100 3.17 -12.52 29.47
N ILE A 101 3.46 -11.39 30.12
CA ILE A 101 2.46 -10.41 30.55
C ILE A 101 1.62 -9.95 29.36
N THR A 102 2.26 -9.53 28.27
CA THR A 102 1.56 -9.04 27.07
C THR A 102 0.69 -10.13 26.43
N THR A 103 1.16 -11.38 26.42
CA THR A 103 0.40 -12.52 25.89
C THR A 103 -0.88 -12.76 26.71
N ILE A 104 -0.78 -12.79 28.04
CA ILE A 104 -1.93 -12.98 28.94
C ILE A 104 -2.96 -11.86 28.78
N VAL A 105 -2.49 -10.62 28.64
CA VAL A 105 -3.38 -9.46 28.46
C VAL A 105 -4.10 -9.54 27.12
N ARG A 106 -3.42 -9.94 26.04
CA ARG A 106 -4.03 -10.13 24.72
C ARG A 106 -5.07 -11.26 24.72
N ASP A 107 -4.79 -12.38 25.37
CA ASP A 107 -5.72 -13.52 25.47
C ASP A 107 -6.95 -13.25 26.33
N SER A 108 -6.93 -12.18 27.14
CA SER A 108 -8.07 -11.82 28.00
C SER A 108 -9.18 -11.11 27.23
N GLY A 109 -8.91 -10.62 26.02
CA GLY A 109 -9.87 -9.92 25.17
C GLY A 109 -10.27 -8.55 25.73
N GLY A 110 -10.55 -7.61 24.83
CA GLY A 110 -10.99 -6.25 25.19
C GLY A 110 -9.88 -5.29 25.57
N ASN A 111 -10.27 -4.14 26.14
CA ASN A 111 -9.33 -3.08 26.52
C ASN A 111 -8.47 -3.54 27.72
N ALA A 112 -7.15 -3.52 27.55
CA ALA A 112 -6.17 -3.89 28.57
C ALA A 112 -6.45 -3.17 29.91
N LEU A 113 -6.73 -1.87 29.88
CA LEU A 113 -6.91 -1.05 31.08
C LEU A 113 -8.26 -1.28 31.79
N ALA A 114 -9.21 -1.96 31.16
CA ALA A 114 -10.49 -2.29 31.79
C ALA A 114 -10.33 -3.37 32.87
N SER A 115 -9.42 -4.31 32.66
CA SER A 115 -9.17 -5.42 33.59
C SER A 115 -8.17 -5.04 34.70
N ALA A 116 -8.33 -5.59 35.90
CA ALA A 116 -7.36 -5.41 36.99
C ALA A 116 -5.97 -5.97 36.59
N THR A 117 -5.95 -7.09 35.87
CA THR A 117 -4.73 -7.72 35.34
C THR A 117 -4.01 -6.81 34.36
N GLY A 118 -4.73 -6.17 33.43
CA GLY A 118 -4.11 -5.29 32.45
C GLY A 118 -3.67 -3.94 33.03
N ARG A 119 -4.34 -3.41 34.07
CA ARG A 119 -3.81 -2.26 34.84
C ARG A 119 -2.51 -2.60 35.57
N ALA A 120 -2.44 -3.76 36.23
CA ALA A 120 -1.22 -4.22 36.87
C ALA A 120 -0.10 -4.47 35.85
N ALA A 121 -0.43 -5.02 34.68
CA ALA A 121 0.49 -5.17 33.57
C ALA A 121 1.03 -3.82 33.09
N TYR A 122 0.16 -2.85 32.85
CA TYR A 122 0.55 -1.50 32.43
C TYR A 122 1.52 -0.87 33.44
N GLN A 123 1.20 -0.91 34.75
CA GLN A 123 2.06 -0.37 35.81
C GLN A 123 3.44 -1.03 35.81
N PHE A 124 3.51 -2.35 35.65
CA PHE A 124 4.78 -3.06 35.58
C PHE A 124 5.60 -2.68 34.34
N LEU A 125 4.96 -2.55 33.18
CA LEU A 125 5.62 -2.12 31.95
C LEU A 125 6.14 -0.68 32.06
N GLU A 126 5.35 0.22 32.64
CA GLU A 126 5.74 1.61 32.89
C GLU A 126 6.97 1.70 33.82
N LEU A 127 7.00 0.92 34.89
CA LEU A 127 8.18 0.80 35.76
C LEU A 127 9.40 0.25 35.00
N SER A 128 9.17 -0.71 34.10
CA SER A 128 10.23 -1.34 33.30
C SER A 128 10.89 -0.38 32.29
N LEU A 129 10.24 0.75 31.96
CA LEU A 129 10.83 1.80 31.12
C LEU A 129 12.03 2.51 31.78
N ARG A 130 12.17 2.41 33.11
CA ARG A 130 13.29 3.01 33.87
C ARG A 130 14.41 2.01 34.17
N HIS A 131 14.37 0.83 33.55
CA HIS A 131 15.35 -0.22 33.78
C HIS A 131 16.73 0.16 33.25
N ARG A 132 17.81 -0.41 33.82
CA ARG A 132 19.19 -0.11 33.40
C ARG A 132 19.56 -0.67 32.02
N SER A 133 18.91 -1.76 31.62
CA SER A 133 19.15 -2.43 30.33
C SER A 133 18.26 -1.84 29.23
N GLU A 134 18.89 -1.33 28.17
CA GLU A 134 18.23 -0.80 26.97
C GLU A 134 17.28 -1.82 26.31
N ALA A 135 17.60 -3.12 26.38
CA ALA A 135 16.76 -4.19 25.82
C ALA A 135 15.43 -4.32 26.58
N VAL A 136 15.46 -4.24 27.91
CA VAL A 136 14.25 -4.28 28.76
C VAL A 136 13.40 -3.04 28.52
N ILE A 137 14.05 -1.88 28.46
CA ILE A 137 13.38 -0.60 28.17
C ILE A 137 12.65 -0.68 26.83
N TYR A 138 13.33 -1.14 25.77
CA TYR A 138 12.74 -1.29 24.45
C TYR A 138 11.59 -2.31 24.43
N GLU A 139 11.78 -3.48 25.05
CA GLU A 139 10.73 -4.52 25.10
C GLU A 139 9.49 -4.01 25.85
N ALA A 140 9.68 -3.26 26.95
CA ALA A 140 8.60 -2.63 27.70
C ALA A 140 7.86 -1.56 26.88
N ALA A 141 8.60 -0.67 26.21
CA ALA A 141 8.02 0.35 25.34
C ALA A 141 7.23 -0.27 24.18
N LYS A 142 7.81 -1.27 23.50
CA LYS A 142 7.13 -2.03 22.45
C LYS A 142 5.89 -2.74 22.96
N ALA A 143 5.95 -3.33 24.16
CA ALA A 143 4.80 -3.99 24.77
C ALA A 143 3.65 -3.01 25.05
N LEU A 144 3.95 -1.84 25.63
CA LEU A 144 2.98 -0.78 25.88
C LEU A 144 2.30 -0.32 24.58
N CYS A 145 3.08 -0.06 23.53
CA CYS A 145 2.57 0.35 22.23
C CYS A 145 1.60 -0.66 21.60
N ASN A 146 1.73 -1.95 21.93
CA ASN A 146 0.94 -3.04 21.35
C ASN A 146 -0.15 -3.59 22.30
N LEU A 147 -0.44 -2.91 23.42
CA LEU A 147 -1.52 -3.32 24.31
C LEU A 147 -2.89 -3.14 23.64
N PRO A 148 -3.82 -4.11 23.78
CA PRO A 148 -5.13 -4.03 23.16
C PRO A 148 -5.97 -2.92 23.79
N GLY A 149 -6.59 -2.07 22.96
CA GLY A 149 -7.49 -1.00 23.41
C GLY A 149 -6.83 0.15 24.19
N ILE A 150 -5.50 0.25 24.18
CA ILE A 150 -4.80 1.38 24.79
C ILE A 150 -5.18 2.69 24.10
N GLU A 151 -5.24 3.82 24.80
CA GLU A 151 -5.55 5.13 24.22
C GLU A 151 -4.26 5.93 23.94
N GLU A 152 -4.38 7.07 23.26
CA GLU A 152 -3.21 7.91 22.92
C GLU A 152 -2.52 8.51 24.15
N ARG A 153 -3.31 8.85 25.19
CA ARG A 153 -2.79 9.42 26.45
C ARG A 153 -1.84 8.48 27.19
N ASP A 154 -2.07 7.18 27.09
CA ASP A 154 -1.31 6.16 27.82
C ASP A 154 -0.02 5.75 27.08
N LEU A 155 0.16 6.20 25.83
CA LEU A 155 1.37 5.94 25.05
C LEU A 155 2.52 6.90 25.38
N GLY A 156 2.23 8.02 26.05
CA GLY A 156 3.20 9.08 26.34
C GLY A 156 4.53 8.58 26.94
N PRO A 157 4.51 7.75 28.01
CA PRO A 157 5.74 7.23 28.60
C PRO A 157 6.58 6.39 27.64
N ALA A 158 5.94 5.51 26.86
CA ALA A 158 6.63 4.66 25.89
C ALA A 158 7.23 5.48 24.74
N VAL A 159 6.45 6.43 24.18
CA VAL A 159 6.90 7.31 23.09
C VAL A 159 8.08 8.18 23.54
N ALA A 160 8.06 8.72 24.76
CA ALA A 160 9.16 9.56 25.26
C ALA A 160 10.50 8.80 25.33
N VAL A 161 10.47 7.52 25.70
CA VAL A 161 11.69 6.71 25.76
C VAL A 161 12.15 6.26 24.38
N LEU A 162 11.21 5.93 23.47
CA LEU A 162 11.54 5.66 22.07
C LEU A 162 12.13 6.91 21.39
N GLN A 163 11.63 8.10 21.70
CA GLN A 163 12.19 9.38 21.25
C GLN A 163 13.65 9.53 21.69
N LEU A 164 13.96 9.24 22.96
CA LEU A 164 15.35 9.27 23.45
C LEU A 164 16.26 8.30 22.67
N PHE A 165 15.74 7.14 22.26
CA PHE A 165 16.49 6.17 21.46
C PHE A 165 16.77 6.64 20.02
N LEU A 166 16.01 7.59 19.48
CA LEU A 166 16.27 8.17 18.15
C LEU A 166 17.60 8.94 18.11
N SER A 167 17.99 9.55 19.23
CA SER A 167 19.24 10.31 19.36
C SER A 167 20.41 9.46 19.86
N SER A 168 20.25 8.14 19.95
CA SER A 168 21.30 7.24 20.42
C SER A 168 22.44 7.09 19.40
N PRO A 169 23.71 7.03 19.83
CA PRO A 169 24.82 6.70 18.92
C PRO A 169 24.74 5.27 18.36
N LYS A 170 23.94 4.38 18.97
CA LYS A 170 23.79 2.99 18.54
C LYS A 170 22.72 2.89 17.44
N SER A 171 23.13 2.55 16.21
CA SER A 171 22.22 2.33 15.08
C SER A 171 21.15 1.27 15.35
N THR A 172 21.45 0.26 16.14
CA THR A 172 20.50 -0.79 16.54
C THR A 172 19.33 -0.25 17.36
N LEU A 173 19.59 0.68 18.29
CA LEU A 173 18.54 1.32 19.10
C LEU A 173 17.70 2.28 18.26
N ARG A 174 18.34 3.09 17.43
CA ARG A 174 17.64 4.00 16.51
C ARG A 174 16.70 3.23 15.58
N LEU A 175 17.17 2.13 14.99
CA LEU A 175 16.35 1.27 14.14
C LEU A 175 15.19 0.62 14.92
N ALA A 176 15.45 0.12 16.12
CA ALA A 176 14.43 -0.48 16.97
C ALA A 176 13.34 0.54 17.34
N ALA A 177 13.75 1.73 17.75
CA ALA A 177 12.85 2.83 18.08
C ALA A 177 12.02 3.28 16.88
N MET A 178 12.66 3.49 15.72
CA MET A 178 11.95 3.85 14.49
C MET A 178 10.92 2.80 14.07
N ARG A 179 11.24 1.50 14.17
CA ARG A 179 10.28 0.41 13.89
C ARG A 179 9.07 0.45 14.82
N ALA A 180 9.29 0.66 16.12
CA ALA A 180 8.21 0.75 17.10
C ALA A 180 7.32 1.98 16.85
N LEU A 181 7.92 3.16 16.64
CA LEU A 181 7.20 4.40 16.37
C LEU A 181 6.43 4.34 15.04
N SER A 182 7.03 3.76 13.99
CA SER A 182 6.36 3.58 12.69
C SER A 182 5.12 2.68 12.81
N SER A 183 5.20 1.61 13.60
CA SER A 183 4.05 0.74 13.89
C SER A 183 2.94 1.49 14.64
N VAL A 184 3.29 2.36 15.59
CA VAL A 184 2.31 3.19 16.32
C VAL A 184 1.67 4.21 15.39
N ALA A 185 2.45 4.85 14.52
CA ALA A 185 1.99 5.88 13.61
C ALA A 185 0.97 5.38 12.58
N ILE A 186 0.91 4.06 12.28
CA ILE A 186 -0.13 3.48 11.44
C ILE A 186 -1.50 3.58 12.11
N ALA A 187 -1.59 3.33 13.42
CA ALA A 187 -2.85 3.32 14.14
C ALA A 187 -3.19 4.66 14.79
N LYS A 188 -2.17 5.38 15.28
CA LYS A 188 -2.30 6.60 16.10
C LYS A 188 -1.20 7.62 15.75
N PRO A 189 -1.31 8.32 14.61
CA PRO A 189 -0.29 9.26 14.15
C PRO A 189 -0.01 10.41 15.14
N SER A 190 -1.05 10.92 15.80
CA SER A 190 -1.00 12.05 16.75
C SER A 190 -0.04 11.81 17.92
N ALA A 191 0.05 10.57 18.42
CA ALA A 191 0.92 10.21 19.51
C ALA A 191 2.41 10.37 19.18
N VAL A 192 2.78 10.31 17.89
CA VAL A 192 4.17 10.29 17.40
C VAL A 192 4.64 11.66 16.91
N ILE A 193 3.74 12.64 16.72
CA ILE A 193 4.06 13.98 16.17
C ILE A 193 5.21 14.67 16.91
N LYS A 194 5.32 14.48 18.23
CA LYS A 194 6.38 15.08 19.05
C LYS A 194 7.79 14.61 18.69
N CYS A 195 7.91 13.48 18.01
CA CYS A 195 9.18 12.91 17.55
C CYS A 195 9.56 13.39 16.14
N ASN A 196 8.75 14.21 15.47
CA ASN A 196 8.98 14.57 14.07
C ASN A 196 10.34 15.24 13.85
N ASP A 197 10.74 16.19 14.70
CA ASP A 197 12.03 16.88 14.54
C ASP A 197 13.23 15.92 14.69
N ASP A 198 13.16 14.98 15.64
CA ASP A 198 14.19 13.93 15.80
C ASP A 198 14.20 12.98 14.59
N MET A 199 13.02 12.58 14.08
CA MET A 199 12.90 11.73 12.91
C MET A 199 13.41 12.40 11.63
N GLU A 200 13.25 13.71 11.47
CA GLU A 200 13.79 14.44 10.32
C GLU A 200 15.32 14.39 10.28
N SER A 201 15.99 14.44 11.44
CA SER A 201 17.44 14.27 11.52
C SER A 201 17.91 12.89 11.04
N LEU A 202 17.05 11.87 11.16
CA LEU A 202 17.32 10.49 10.75
C LEU A 202 17.12 10.23 9.26
N ILE A 203 16.61 11.19 8.48
CA ILE A 203 16.53 11.07 7.02
C ILE A 203 17.94 10.95 6.41
N ALA A 204 18.91 11.67 6.99
CA ALA A 204 20.31 11.64 6.58
C ALA A 204 21.13 10.50 7.23
N ASP A 205 20.47 9.53 7.89
CA ASP A 205 21.17 8.42 8.55
C ASP A 205 21.90 7.52 7.54
N ASN A 206 23.11 7.09 7.90
CA ASN A 206 23.89 6.12 7.13
C ASN A 206 23.15 4.79 6.91
N ASN A 207 22.26 4.41 7.84
CA ASN A 207 21.44 3.22 7.70
C ASN A 207 20.14 3.54 6.95
N ARG A 208 20.08 3.09 5.69
CA ARG A 208 18.93 3.30 4.80
C ARG A 208 17.61 2.74 5.34
N SER A 209 17.64 1.69 6.15
CA SER A 209 16.42 1.20 6.81
C SER A 209 15.87 2.23 7.80
N ILE A 210 16.74 2.91 8.55
CA ILE A 210 16.34 3.96 9.50
C ILE A 210 15.72 5.13 8.74
N ALA A 211 16.41 5.62 7.70
CA ALA A 211 15.92 6.70 6.84
C ALA A 211 14.57 6.35 6.18
N THR A 212 14.40 5.11 5.70
CA THR A 212 13.12 4.63 5.14
C THR A 212 11.99 4.68 6.17
N PHE A 213 12.23 4.17 7.39
CA PHE A 213 11.23 4.25 8.46
C PHE A 213 10.95 5.71 8.86
N ALA A 214 11.97 6.58 8.88
CA ALA A 214 11.81 7.99 9.21
C ALA A 214 10.89 8.69 8.20
N ILE A 215 11.19 8.56 6.90
CA ILE A 215 10.40 9.16 5.82
C ILE A 215 8.96 8.63 5.83
N THR A 216 8.78 7.32 5.86
CA THR A 216 7.43 6.71 5.82
C THR A 216 6.60 7.07 7.05
N THR A 217 7.24 7.29 8.20
CA THR A 217 6.56 7.74 9.42
C THR A 217 6.24 9.23 9.35
N LEU A 218 7.18 10.07 8.92
CA LEU A 218 6.99 11.51 8.75
C LEU A 218 5.90 11.85 7.73
N LEU A 219 5.73 11.07 6.67
CA LEU A 219 4.62 11.27 5.73
C LEU A 219 3.25 11.02 6.36
N LYS A 220 3.16 10.21 7.43
CA LYS A 220 1.91 9.94 8.16
C LYS A 220 1.65 10.96 9.27
N THR A 221 2.72 11.38 9.96
CA THR A 221 2.68 12.28 11.12
C THR A 221 2.90 13.75 10.75
N GLY A 222 3.26 14.04 9.50
CA GLY A 222 3.57 15.37 9.01
C GLY A 222 2.37 16.32 9.10
N SER A 223 2.67 17.58 9.41
CA SER A 223 1.73 18.70 9.36
C SER A 223 1.80 19.40 8.00
N GLU A 224 0.78 20.17 7.65
CA GLU A 224 0.74 20.95 6.41
C GLU A 224 1.97 21.88 6.25
N SER A 225 2.47 22.46 7.34
CA SER A 225 3.65 23.34 7.33
C SER A 225 4.97 22.61 7.05
N SER A 226 5.06 21.32 7.36
CA SER A 226 6.27 20.51 7.18
C SER A 226 6.44 19.98 5.76
N VAL A 227 5.36 19.93 4.97
CA VAL A 227 5.32 19.26 3.66
C VAL A 227 6.44 19.76 2.73
N ASP A 228 6.61 21.07 2.59
CA ASP A 228 7.60 21.67 1.70
C ASP A 228 9.04 21.27 2.07
N ARG A 229 9.34 21.20 3.37
CA ARG A 229 10.66 20.80 3.89
C ARG A 229 10.90 19.31 3.67
N LEU A 230 9.91 18.48 4.00
CA LEU A 230 9.97 17.03 3.83
C LEU A 230 10.18 16.64 2.37
N MET A 231 9.45 17.23 1.43
CA MET A 231 9.61 16.92 0.00
C MET A 231 11.02 17.22 -0.51
N LYS A 232 11.65 18.31 -0.05
CA LYS A 232 13.05 18.62 -0.43
C LYS A 232 14.03 17.56 0.07
N GLN A 233 13.87 17.09 1.30
CA GLN A 233 14.75 16.06 1.89
C GLN A 233 14.55 14.69 1.23
N ILE A 234 13.29 14.31 0.97
CA ILE A 234 12.93 13.03 0.36
C ILE A 234 13.42 12.93 -1.09
N SER A 235 13.51 14.06 -1.81
CA SER A 235 13.97 14.06 -3.21
C SER A 235 15.36 13.44 -3.37
N SER A 236 16.30 13.75 -2.46
CA SER A 236 17.65 13.16 -2.51
C SER A 236 17.63 11.67 -2.17
N PHE A 237 16.79 11.28 -1.22
CA PHE A 237 16.70 9.89 -0.74
C PHE A 237 16.07 8.95 -1.76
N MET A 238 15.06 9.41 -2.50
CA MET A 238 14.35 8.62 -3.51
C MET A 238 15.28 8.07 -4.60
N ASN A 239 16.39 8.75 -4.89
CA ASN A 239 17.37 8.29 -5.88
C ASN A 239 18.30 7.19 -5.38
N GLU A 240 18.35 6.95 -4.07
CA GLU A 240 19.28 6.01 -3.43
C GLU A 240 18.61 4.68 -3.03
N ILE A 241 17.30 4.54 -3.24
CA ILE A 241 16.50 3.39 -2.81
C ILE A 241 15.93 2.60 -3.99
N ALA A 242 15.63 1.33 -3.74
CA ALA A 242 14.97 0.44 -4.70
C ALA A 242 13.50 0.83 -4.93
N ASP A 243 12.99 0.50 -6.11
CA ASP A 243 11.63 0.84 -6.56
C ASP A 243 10.53 0.35 -5.61
N GLU A 244 10.71 -0.80 -4.97
CA GLU A 244 9.77 -1.32 -3.95
C GLU A 244 9.53 -0.29 -2.82
N PHE A 245 10.58 0.38 -2.35
CA PHE A 245 10.47 1.41 -1.32
C PHE A 245 9.93 2.73 -1.89
N LYS A 246 10.28 3.07 -3.14
CA LYS A 246 9.72 4.26 -3.80
C LYS A 246 8.20 4.17 -3.94
N ILE A 247 7.65 2.99 -4.25
CA ILE A 247 6.20 2.75 -4.33
C ILE A 247 5.50 3.07 -3.00
N VAL A 248 6.11 2.68 -1.87
CA VAL A 248 5.59 3.00 -0.53
C VAL A 248 5.56 4.52 -0.30
N VAL A 249 6.61 5.23 -0.71
CA VAL A 249 6.69 6.69 -0.61
C VAL A 249 5.62 7.36 -1.48
N VAL A 250 5.42 6.91 -2.72
CA VAL A 250 4.38 7.43 -3.62
C VAL A 250 2.99 7.25 -3.02
N THR A 251 2.71 6.08 -2.44
CA THR A 251 1.43 5.80 -1.77
C THR A 251 1.19 6.76 -0.60
N ALA A 252 2.23 6.99 0.22
CA ALA A 252 2.15 7.93 1.34
C ALA A 252 2.02 9.39 0.90
N ILE A 253 2.67 9.80 -0.20
CA ILE A 253 2.51 11.15 -0.79
C ILE A 253 1.08 11.37 -1.29
N ARG A 254 0.48 10.35 -1.93
CA ARG A 254 -0.92 10.40 -2.34
C ARG A 254 -1.84 10.62 -1.14
N GLU A 255 -1.68 9.84 -0.08
CA GLU A 255 -2.46 9.97 1.16
C GLU A 255 -2.27 11.35 1.81
N LEU A 256 -1.03 11.85 1.83
CA LEU A 256 -0.71 13.18 2.36
C LEU A 256 -1.37 14.29 1.56
N CYS A 257 -1.43 14.16 0.23
CA CYS A 257 -2.11 15.13 -0.65
C CYS A 257 -3.63 15.13 -0.45
N LEU A 258 -4.23 13.94 -0.27
CA LEU A 258 -5.65 13.82 0.08
C LEU A 258 -5.95 14.44 1.46
N LYS A 259 -5.01 14.36 2.40
CA LYS A 259 -5.13 14.97 3.73
C LYS A 259 -4.94 16.48 3.71
N TYR A 260 -4.03 17.00 2.88
CA TYR A 260 -3.73 18.43 2.74
C TYR A 260 -3.87 18.92 1.28
N PRO A 261 -5.11 19.05 0.76
CA PRO A 261 -5.34 19.38 -0.66
C PRO A 261 -4.71 20.71 -1.10
N LEU A 262 -4.58 21.70 -0.20
CA LEU A 262 -3.96 22.99 -0.52
C LEU A 262 -2.48 22.87 -0.93
N LYS A 263 -1.81 21.78 -0.56
CA LYS A 263 -0.41 21.48 -0.92
C LYS A 263 -0.29 20.69 -2.22
N HIS A 264 -1.38 20.51 -2.97
CA HIS A 264 -1.41 19.71 -4.19
C HIS A 264 -0.32 20.08 -5.21
N ARG A 265 -0.01 21.38 -5.37
CA ARG A 265 1.00 21.85 -6.35
C ARG A 265 2.39 21.24 -6.08
N VAL A 266 2.79 21.20 -4.81
CA VAL A 266 4.10 20.69 -4.40
C VAL A 266 4.14 19.18 -4.49
N LEU A 267 3.08 18.51 -4.03
CA LEU A 267 3.01 17.04 -3.97
C LEU A 267 2.85 16.41 -5.35
N VAL A 268 1.97 16.95 -6.20
CA VAL A 268 1.82 16.47 -7.58
C VAL A 268 3.06 16.83 -8.40
N GLY A 269 3.63 18.02 -8.23
CA GLY A 269 4.88 18.39 -8.89
C GLY A 269 6.05 17.47 -8.51
N PHE A 270 6.14 17.05 -7.24
CA PHE A 270 7.10 16.07 -6.79
C PHE A 270 6.91 14.72 -7.51
N LEU A 271 5.69 14.19 -7.53
CA LEU A 271 5.36 12.95 -8.26
C LEU A 271 5.70 13.05 -9.75
N ALA A 272 5.37 14.17 -10.39
CA ALA A 272 5.65 14.40 -11.80
C ALA A 272 7.15 14.48 -12.12
N ASN A 273 7.97 15.02 -11.22
CA ASN A 273 9.42 14.99 -11.38
C ASN A 273 9.95 13.55 -11.42
N PHE A 274 9.57 12.72 -10.44
CA PHE A 274 9.96 11.31 -10.41
C PHE A 274 9.30 10.48 -11.52
N LEU A 275 8.20 10.93 -12.11
CA LEU A 275 7.61 10.29 -13.29
C LEU A 275 8.52 10.44 -14.52
N ARG A 276 9.29 11.53 -14.63
CA ARG A 276 10.19 11.80 -15.76
C ARG A 276 11.59 11.18 -15.63
N GLU A 277 12.02 10.86 -14.41
CA GLU A 277 13.32 10.22 -14.17
C GLU A 277 13.35 8.75 -14.64
N GLU A 278 14.47 8.04 -14.53
CA GLU A 278 14.50 6.60 -14.79
C GLU A 278 13.82 5.81 -13.66
N GLY A 279 13.13 4.70 -13.99
CA GLY A 279 12.53 3.83 -12.98
C GLY A 279 11.72 2.69 -13.58
N GLY A 280 11.54 1.61 -12.81
CA GLY A 280 10.83 0.42 -13.26
C GLY A 280 9.33 0.62 -13.42
N PHE A 281 8.71 -0.30 -14.16
CA PHE A 281 7.30 -0.26 -14.53
C PHE A 281 6.35 -0.09 -13.32
N GLU A 282 6.48 -0.92 -12.28
CA GLU A 282 5.58 -0.86 -11.11
C GLU A 282 5.69 0.46 -10.35
N PHE A 283 6.89 1.04 -10.29
CA PHE A 283 7.09 2.36 -9.68
C PHE A 283 6.43 3.47 -10.51
N LYS A 284 6.62 3.47 -11.83
CA LYS A 284 5.98 4.44 -12.73
C LYS A 284 4.47 4.32 -12.71
N LYS A 285 3.96 3.09 -12.74
CA LYS A 285 2.54 2.79 -12.61
C LYS A 285 1.97 3.33 -11.31
N ALA A 286 2.64 3.12 -10.17
CA ALA A 286 2.21 3.66 -8.89
C ALA A 286 2.11 5.20 -8.90
N ILE A 287 3.04 5.89 -9.57
CA ILE A 287 2.97 7.35 -9.74
C ILE A 287 1.78 7.75 -10.61
N VAL A 288 1.60 7.11 -11.77
CA VAL A 288 0.48 7.39 -12.69
C VAL A 288 -0.85 7.18 -11.97
N ASP A 289 -1.03 6.04 -11.29
CA ASP A 289 -2.25 5.72 -10.54
C ASP A 289 -2.49 6.73 -9.40
N ALA A 290 -1.42 7.20 -8.73
CA ALA A 290 -1.53 8.25 -7.72
C ALA A 290 -1.98 9.60 -8.30
N ILE A 291 -1.38 10.03 -9.42
CA ILE A 291 -1.74 11.28 -10.10
C ILE A 291 -3.19 11.23 -10.60
N ILE A 292 -3.62 10.09 -11.17
CA ILE A 292 -5.01 9.90 -11.63
C ILE A 292 -5.97 9.96 -10.44
N ALA A 293 -5.67 9.28 -9.34
CA ALA A 293 -6.51 9.31 -8.15
C ALA A 293 -6.67 10.72 -7.59
N LEU A 294 -5.58 11.50 -7.53
CA LEU A 294 -5.62 12.89 -7.06
C LEU A 294 -6.39 13.79 -8.02
N MET A 295 -6.24 13.59 -9.33
CA MET A 295 -7.00 14.32 -10.35
C MET A 295 -8.51 14.12 -10.23
N CYS A 296 -8.96 12.91 -9.87
CA CYS A 296 -10.38 12.61 -9.70
C CYS A 296 -10.99 13.25 -8.44
N VAL A 297 -10.18 13.47 -7.40
CA VAL A 297 -10.67 13.98 -6.10
C VAL A 297 -10.45 15.49 -5.97
N ILE A 298 -9.36 16.03 -6.48
CA ILE A 298 -8.95 17.44 -6.34
C ILE A 298 -8.99 18.10 -7.73
N SER A 299 -10.07 18.83 -7.99
CA SER A 299 -10.35 19.45 -9.30
C SER A 299 -9.24 20.39 -9.81
N GLU A 300 -8.57 21.09 -8.90
CA GLU A 300 -7.52 22.07 -9.15
C GLU A 300 -6.24 21.43 -9.69
N THR A 301 -6.07 20.12 -9.50
CA THR A 301 -4.95 19.37 -10.07
C THR A 301 -5.22 18.89 -11.48
N LYS A 302 -6.46 18.92 -11.96
CA LYS A 302 -6.89 18.23 -13.19
C LYS A 302 -6.07 18.62 -14.42
N GLU A 303 -5.93 19.92 -14.68
CA GLU A 303 -5.19 20.39 -15.86
C GLU A 303 -3.67 20.16 -15.72
N SER A 304 -3.10 20.43 -14.54
CA SER A 304 -1.66 20.25 -14.30
C SER A 304 -1.26 18.78 -14.35
N SER A 305 -2.05 17.91 -13.73
CA SER A 305 -1.83 16.46 -13.71
C SER A 305 -1.94 15.87 -15.10
N LEU A 306 -2.97 16.26 -15.87
CA LEU A 306 -3.11 15.81 -17.26
C LEU A 306 -1.93 16.26 -18.13
N PHE A 307 -1.43 17.48 -17.92
CA PHE A 307 -0.25 17.98 -18.63
C PHE A 307 1.02 17.17 -18.29
N HIS A 308 1.28 16.88 -17.02
CA HIS A 308 2.41 16.04 -16.61
C HIS A 308 2.34 14.63 -17.18
N LEU A 309 1.14 14.03 -17.23
CA LEU A 309 0.93 12.72 -17.86
C LEU A 309 1.18 12.78 -19.37
N CYS A 310 0.76 13.86 -20.04
CA CYS A 310 1.03 14.09 -21.46
C CYS A 310 2.52 14.27 -21.76
N GLU A 311 3.26 15.00 -20.93
CA GLU A 311 4.72 15.12 -21.05
C GLU A 311 5.39 13.75 -20.86
N PHE A 312 4.94 12.95 -19.89
CA PHE A 312 5.52 11.63 -19.63
C PHE A 312 5.40 10.68 -20.83
N ILE A 313 4.25 10.65 -21.52
CA ILE A 313 4.09 9.78 -22.69
C ILE A 313 4.90 10.24 -23.91
N GLU A 314 5.59 11.39 -23.87
CA GLU A 314 6.47 11.80 -24.96
C GLU A 314 7.70 10.91 -25.10
N ASP A 315 8.24 10.46 -23.97
CA ASP A 315 9.47 9.66 -23.88
C ASP A 315 9.24 8.37 -23.06
N CYS A 316 8.00 7.88 -22.99
CA CYS A 316 7.65 6.70 -22.19
C CYS A 316 7.96 5.40 -22.93
N GLU A 317 8.82 4.57 -22.35
CA GLU A 317 9.13 3.22 -22.88
C GLU A 317 8.02 2.18 -22.60
N PHE A 318 7.12 2.47 -21.65
CA PHE A 318 6.11 1.50 -21.19
C PHE A 318 4.80 1.62 -21.97
N THR A 319 4.64 0.77 -22.99
CA THR A 319 3.44 0.70 -23.85
C THR A 319 2.11 0.65 -23.05
N ALA A 320 2.06 -0.12 -21.96
CA ALA A 320 0.85 -0.22 -21.12
C ALA A 320 0.50 1.09 -20.41
N LEU A 321 1.50 1.87 -19.97
CA LEU A 321 1.25 3.18 -19.36
C LEU A 321 0.87 4.22 -20.41
N SER A 322 1.55 4.23 -21.57
CA SER A 322 1.22 5.13 -22.69
C SER A 322 -0.23 4.94 -23.16
N THR A 323 -0.66 3.69 -23.33
CA THR A 323 -2.04 3.37 -23.74
C THR A 323 -3.07 3.76 -22.68
N GLN A 324 -2.80 3.49 -21.38
CA GLN A 324 -3.66 3.90 -20.26
C GLN A 324 -3.81 5.43 -20.19
N ILE A 325 -2.71 6.18 -20.32
CA ILE A 325 -2.72 7.64 -20.27
C ILE A 325 -3.43 8.22 -21.51
N LEU A 326 -3.19 7.69 -22.71
CA LEU A 326 -3.90 8.12 -23.92
C LEU A 326 -5.42 7.93 -23.78
N HIS A 327 -5.84 6.80 -23.22
CA HIS A 327 -7.26 6.54 -22.95
C HIS A 327 -7.86 7.59 -22.00
N LEU A 328 -7.14 7.90 -20.91
CA LEU A 328 -7.52 8.95 -19.96
C LEU A 328 -7.60 10.32 -20.62
N VAL A 329 -6.61 10.68 -21.44
CA VAL A 329 -6.60 11.95 -22.22
C VAL A 329 -7.81 12.03 -23.13
N GLY A 330 -8.24 10.92 -23.74
CA GLY A 330 -9.46 10.88 -24.57
C GLY A 330 -10.75 11.13 -23.80
N ILE A 331 -10.78 10.77 -22.51
CA ILE A 331 -11.95 11.00 -21.64
C ILE A 331 -11.93 12.42 -21.07
N VAL A 332 -10.78 12.86 -20.56
CA VAL A 332 -10.65 14.08 -19.76
C VAL A 332 -10.28 15.28 -20.60
N GLY A 333 -9.40 15.12 -21.58
CA GLY A 333 -8.86 16.19 -22.42
C GLY A 333 -9.92 17.04 -23.13
N PRO A 334 -10.98 16.46 -23.72
CA PRO A 334 -12.06 17.24 -24.35
C PRO A 334 -12.86 18.14 -23.39
N THR A 335 -12.80 17.86 -22.08
CA THR A 335 -13.52 18.62 -21.04
C THR A 335 -12.68 19.76 -20.44
N THR A 336 -11.45 19.96 -20.92
CA THR A 336 -10.53 21.00 -20.42
C THR A 336 -10.80 22.35 -21.06
N VAL A 337 -10.22 23.43 -20.50
CA VAL A 337 -10.40 24.78 -21.03
C VAL A 337 -9.76 24.94 -22.41
N ALA A 338 -8.68 24.22 -22.70
CA ALA A 338 -7.96 24.30 -23.98
C ALA A 338 -7.66 22.92 -24.59
N PRO A 339 -8.68 22.20 -25.12
CA PRO A 339 -8.53 20.82 -25.61
C PRO A 339 -7.50 20.67 -26.74
N ALA A 340 -7.37 21.68 -27.61
CA ALA A 340 -6.44 21.67 -28.74
C ALA A 340 -4.97 21.44 -28.31
N ARG A 341 -4.60 21.87 -27.10
CA ARG A 341 -3.24 21.69 -26.56
C ARG A 341 -2.89 20.22 -26.32
N TYR A 342 -3.88 19.37 -26.08
CA TYR A 342 -3.69 17.94 -25.83
C TYR A 342 -3.55 17.13 -27.13
N ILE A 343 -4.16 17.61 -28.22
CA ILE A 343 -4.14 16.93 -29.52
C ILE A 343 -2.71 16.77 -30.04
N ARG A 344 -1.83 17.76 -29.86
CA ARG A 344 -0.43 17.65 -30.30
C ARG A 344 0.30 16.48 -29.64
N PHE A 345 0.04 16.25 -28.35
CA PHE A 345 0.68 15.17 -27.59
C PHE A 345 0.21 13.81 -28.11
N VAL A 346 -1.07 13.71 -28.47
CA VAL A 346 -1.66 12.48 -29.05
C VAL A 346 -1.19 12.25 -30.48
N TYR A 347 -1.15 13.31 -31.30
CA TYR A 347 -0.79 13.21 -32.72
C TYR A 347 0.63 12.69 -32.93
N ASN A 348 1.61 13.20 -32.17
CA ASN A 348 3.00 12.73 -32.29
C ASN A 348 3.12 11.22 -32.01
N ARG A 349 2.25 10.67 -31.15
CA ARG A 349 2.20 9.23 -30.83
C ARG A 349 1.61 8.38 -31.95
N VAL A 350 0.80 8.95 -32.85
CA VAL A 350 0.30 8.25 -34.05
C VAL A 350 1.43 7.97 -35.04
N ILE A 351 2.55 8.70 -34.99
CA ILE A 351 3.63 8.58 -35.98
C ILE A 351 4.84 7.85 -35.40
N LEU A 352 5.25 8.20 -34.17
CA LEU A 352 6.56 7.84 -33.63
C LEU A 352 6.58 6.55 -32.81
N GLU A 353 5.42 5.98 -32.50
CA GLU A 353 5.28 4.89 -31.52
C GLU A 353 4.95 3.54 -32.15
N ASN A 354 4.98 2.49 -31.34
CA ASN A 354 4.55 1.15 -31.73
C ASN A 354 3.03 1.07 -31.99
N ALA A 355 2.61 0.00 -32.69
CA ALA A 355 1.24 -0.23 -33.12
C ALA A 355 0.19 -0.09 -31.99
N ALA A 356 0.43 -0.66 -30.81
CA ALA A 356 -0.50 -0.61 -29.69
C ALA A 356 -0.74 0.83 -29.20
N VAL A 357 0.32 1.64 -29.12
CA VAL A 357 0.21 3.07 -28.76
C VAL A 357 -0.46 3.87 -29.88
N ARG A 358 -0.13 3.62 -31.15
CA ARG A 358 -0.80 4.26 -32.31
C ARG A 358 -2.30 3.98 -32.32
N ALA A 359 -2.71 2.73 -32.08
CA ALA A 359 -4.10 2.30 -32.01
C ALA A 359 -4.86 3.00 -30.86
N ALA A 360 -4.22 3.18 -29.70
CA ALA A 360 -4.78 3.96 -28.60
C ALA A 360 -4.92 5.45 -28.97
N ALA A 361 -3.90 6.03 -29.59
CA ALA A 361 -3.90 7.44 -30.00
C ALA A 361 -5.00 7.76 -31.02
N ILE A 362 -5.27 6.87 -31.98
CA ILE A 362 -6.41 6.98 -32.91
C ILE A 362 -7.74 7.03 -32.17
N THR A 363 -7.93 6.13 -31.21
CA THR A 363 -9.15 6.10 -30.39
C THR A 363 -9.30 7.41 -29.59
N THR A 364 -8.20 7.92 -29.05
CA THR A 364 -8.16 9.19 -28.34
C THR A 364 -8.55 10.35 -29.25
N LEU A 365 -7.96 10.46 -30.45
CA LEU A 365 -8.31 11.50 -31.43
C LEU A 365 -9.79 11.42 -31.84
N ALA A 366 -10.31 10.22 -32.08
CA ALA A 366 -11.72 10.01 -32.39
C ALA A 366 -12.65 10.54 -31.28
N LYS A 367 -12.30 10.31 -30.00
CA LYS A 367 -13.05 10.87 -28.86
C LYS A 367 -13.01 12.40 -28.80
N PHE A 368 -11.89 13.02 -29.18
CA PHE A 368 -11.81 14.48 -29.30
C PHE A 368 -12.72 14.99 -30.42
N ALA A 369 -12.67 14.40 -31.60
CA ALA A 369 -13.52 14.77 -32.73
C ALA A 369 -15.02 14.60 -32.43
N ALA A 370 -15.38 13.50 -31.74
CA ALA A 370 -16.73 13.19 -31.32
C ALA A 370 -17.31 14.23 -30.33
N ARG A 371 -16.49 14.73 -29.40
CA ARG A 371 -16.93 15.72 -28.40
C ARG A 371 -16.79 17.16 -28.85
N LEU A 372 -15.94 17.44 -29.83
CA LEU A 372 -15.60 18.79 -30.26
C LEU A 372 -15.79 18.93 -31.78
N PRO A 373 -16.99 19.30 -32.25
CA PRO A 373 -17.31 19.40 -33.68
C PRO A 373 -16.36 20.33 -34.44
N ALA A 374 -15.91 21.42 -33.81
CA ALA A 374 -14.96 22.38 -34.38
C ALA A 374 -13.61 21.75 -34.78
N LEU A 375 -13.22 20.63 -34.16
CA LEU A 375 -11.96 19.94 -34.41
C LEU A 375 -12.12 18.71 -35.30
N GLN A 376 -13.37 18.32 -35.60
CA GLN A 376 -13.68 17.09 -36.33
C GLN A 376 -12.98 17.05 -37.70
N ALA A 377 -13.10 18.11 -38.50
CA ALA A 377 -12.48 18.16 -39.84
C ALA A 377 -10.95 17.98 -39.78
N SER A 378 -10.29 18.65 -38.83
CA SER A 378 -8.83 18.52 -38.67
C SER A 378 -8.42 17.12 -38.23
N VAL A 379 -9.16 16.52 -37.28
CA VAL A 379 -8.88 15.16 -36.79
C VAL A 379 -9.16 14.11 -37.86
N SER A 380 -10.23 14.24 -38.64
CA SER A 380 -10.55 13.33 -39.73
C SER A 380 -9.42 13.21 -40.75
N VAL A 381 -8.78 14.33 -41.11
CA VAL A 381 -7.61 14.31 -42.00
C VAL A 381 -6.48 13.45 -41.42
N LEU A 382 -6.26 13.49 -40.11
CA LEU A 382 -5.26 12.66 -39.43
C LEU A 382 -5.66 11.18 -39.44
N LEU A 383 -6.93 10.89 -39.14
CA LEU A 383 -7.46 9.52 -39.14
C LEU A 383 -7.40 8.87 -40.54
N ARG A 384 -7.65 9.62 -41.62
CA ARG A 384 -7.53 9.11 -43.00
C ARG A 384 -6.11 8.66 -43.34
N ARG A 385 -5.09 9.34 -42.80
CA ARG A 385 -3.68 8.93 -43.00
C ARG A 385 -3.41 7.57 -42.34
N SER A 386 -4.03 7.31 -41.19
CA SER A 386 -3.90 6.03 -40.47
C SER A 386 -4.61 4.84 -41.16
N LEU A 387 -5.41 5.07 -42.22
CA LEU A 387 -5.96 3.97 -43.04
C LEU A 387 -4.88 3.19 -43.82
N ARG A 388 -3.71 3.80 -43.99
CA ARG A 388 -2.54 3.18 -44.64
C ARG A 388 -1.46 2.76 -43.63
N ASP A 389 -1.79 2.66 -42.34
CA ASP A 389 -0.85 2.16 -41.34
C ASP A 389 -0.48 0.69 -41.66
N GLU A 390 0.71 0.25 -41.27
CA GLU A 390 1.18 -1.13 -41.48
C GLU A 390 0.42 -2.14 -40.61
N ASP A 391 -0.06 -1.70 -39.45
CA ASP A 391 -0.76 -2.54 -38.47
C ASP A 391 -2.28 -2.58 -38.72
N ASP A 392 -2.88 -3.77 -38.65
CA ASP A 392 -4.29 -4.00 -38.91
C ASP A 392 -5.20 -3.39 -37.84
N GLU A 393 -4.88 -3.53 -36.56
CA GLU A 393 -5.64 -2.93 -35.45
C GLU A 393 -5.70 -1.40 -35.58
N VAL A 394 -4.60 -0.78 -35.99
CA VAL A 394 -4.53 0.68 -36.22
C VAL A 394 -5.45 1.10 -37.37
N ARG A 395 -5.40 0.40 -38.50
CA ARG A 395 -6.26 0.67 -39.68
C ARG A 395 -7.74 0.43 -39.37
N ASP A 396 -8.07 -0.63 -38.64
CA ASP A 396 -9.44 -0.99 -38.29
C ASP A 396 -10.05 0.06 -37.36
N ARG A 397 -9.32 0.49 -36.33
CA ARG A 397 -9.76 1.59 -35.45
C ARG A 397 -9.94 2.89 -36.19
N ALA A 398 -9.06 3.24 -37.13
CA ALA A 398 -9.21 4.43 -37.96
C ALA A 398 -10.47 4.36 -38.83
N THR A 399 -10.71 3.21 -39.45
CA THR A 399 -11.88 2.96 -40.30
C THR A 399 -13.17 3.08 -39.50
N VAL A 400 -13.23 2.44 -38.33
CA VAL A 400 -14.40 2.52 -37.42
C VAL A 400 -14.60 3.96 -36.96
N ALA A 401 -13.55 4.65 -36.51
CA ALA A 401 -13.63 6.04 -36.07
C ALA A 401 -14.20 6.97 -37.15
N LEU A 402 -13.69 6.88 -38.39
CA LEU A 402 -14.16 7.70 -39.51
C LEU A 402 -15.64 7.43 -39.86
N ARG A 403 -16.06 6.17 -39.85
CA ARG A 403 -17.47 5.81 -40.07
C ARG A 403 -18.38 6.38 -39.00
N LEU A 404 -17.99 6.26 -37.72
CA LEU A 404 -18.77 6.75 -36.59
C LEU A 404 -18.81 8.28 -36.53
N LEU A 405 -17.80 8.97 -37.07
CA LEU A 405 -17.80 10.42 -37.26
C LEU A 405 -18.60 10.88 -38.50
N GLY A 406 -19.26 9.97 -39.21
CA GLY A 406 -20.13 10.27 -40.35
C GLY A 406 -19.39 10.50 -41.68
N GLU A 407 -18.13 10.11 -41.80
CA GLU A 407 -17.39 10.21 -43.07
C GLU A 407 -17.65 9.02 -44.00
N ASN A 408 -18.03 9.30 -45.24
CA ASN A 408 -18.13 8.29 -46.30
C ASN A 408 -16.74 7.95 -46.85
N ILE A 409 -16.08 6.95 -46.26
CA ILE A 409 -14.74 6.48 -46.63
C ILE A 409 -14.63 6.11 -48.12
N THR A 410 -15.74 5.78 -48.78
CA THR A 410 -15.78 5.36 -50.19
C THR A 410 -15.71 6.49 -51.22
N LYS A 411 -15.81 7.78 -50.82
CA LYS A 411 -15.77 8.91 -51.78
C LYS A 411 -14.44 9.68 -51.80
N ASP A 412 -13.62 9.54 -50.75
CA ASP A 412 -12.34 10.25 -50.60
C ASP A 412 -11.17 9.26 -50.52
N ALA A 413 -11.05 8.36 -51.51
CA ALA A 413 -9.77 7.70 -51.75
C ALA A 413 -8.76 8.81 -52.12
N PRO A 414 -7.64 9.00 -51.40
CA PRO A 414 -6.67 10.00 -51.79
C PRO A 414 -6.09 9.57 -53.14
N GLY A 415 -6.39 10.34 -54.20
CA GLY A 415 -5.61 10.28 -55.42
C GLY A 415 -4.15 10.57 -55.05
N ASP A 416 -3.22 9.89 -55.71
CA ASP A 416 -1.79 9.83 -55.39
C ASP A 416 -1.00 11.16 -55.49
N GLY A 417 -1.67 12.32 -55.38
CA GLY A 417 -1.09 13.65 -55.64
C GLY A 417 -0.86 14.57 -54.43
N GLU A 418 -1.34 14.25 -53.22
CA GLU A 418 -1.18 15.14 -52.04
C GLU A 418 -0.21 14.58 -50.98
N ALA A 419 0.54 13.52 -51.29
CA ALA A 419 1.39 12.81 -50.34
C ALA A 419 2.75 13.46 -50.05
N GLU A 420 3.14 14.54 -50.75
CA GLU A 420 4.44 15.17 -50.53
C GLU A 420 4.32 16.69 -50.32
N GLY A 421 4.68 17.17 -49.13
CA GLY A 421 5.15 18.55 -48.98
C GLY A 421 4.29 19.55 -48.20
N SER A 422 3.57 19.16 -47.14
CA SER A 422 3.08 20.16 -46.17
C SER A 422 3.14 19.65 -44.72
N GLN A 423 4.35 19.67 -44.15
CA GLN A 423 4.53 19.95 -42.74
C GLN A 423 4.09 21.40 -42.46
N ARG A 424 2.77 21.68 -42.50
CA ARG A 424 2.26 22.95 -41.97
C ARG A 424 2.01 22.74 -40.48
N PRO A 425 2.65 23.51 -39.59
CA PRO A 425 2.32 23.46 -38.17
C PRO A 425 0.84 23.79 -37.98
N PHE A 426 0.21 23.08 -37.05
CA PHE A 426 -1.18 23.29 -36.62
C PHE A 426 -1.37 24.78 -36.31
N ARG A 427 -2.08 25.53 -37.16
CA ARG A 427 -2.29 26.97 -36.94
C ARG A 427 -3.37 27.18 -35.89
N GLN A 428 -3.00 27.89 -34.83
CA GLN A 428 -3.81 28.17 -33.65
C GLN A 428 -4.92 29.21 -33.93
N ASP A 429 -4.86 29.91 -35.06
CA ASP A 429 -5.61 31.15 -35.32
C ASP A 429 -7.04 30.96 -35.87
N ALA A 430 -7.49 29.72 -36.12
CA ALA A 430 -8.82 29.47 -36.71
C ALA A 430 -9.96 29.30 -35.69
N LEU A 431 -9.68 29.45 -34.39
CA LEU A 431 -10.59 29.02 -33.30
C LEU A 431 -11.49 30.13 -32.73
N ALA A 432 -11.63 31.28 -33.42
CA ALA A 432 -12.38 32.42 -32.91
C ALA A 432 -13.83 32.55 -33.45
N ALA A 433 -14.41 31.53 -34.09
CA ALA A 433 -15.78 31.62 -34.59
C ALA A 433 -16.61 30.37 -34.26
N ASP A 434 -17.76 30.63 -33.63
CA ASP A 434 -18.92 29.74 -33.46
C ASP A 434 -18.85 28.65 -32.37
N SER A 435 -18.62 29.07 -31.13
CA SER A 435 -19.06 28.33 -29.96
C SER A 435 -20.56 28.59 -29.72
N THR A 436 -21.43 27.67 -30.17
CA THR A 436 -22.76 27.29 -29.61
C THR A 436 -23.68 26.78 -30.72
N ARG A 437 -23.49 25.52 -31.13
CA ARG A 437 -24.59 24.71 -31.69
C ARG A 437 -24.57 23.36 -31.01
N ASP A 438 -25.38 23.20 -29.97
CA ASP A 438 -25.77 21.90 -29.42
C ASP A 438 -26.62 21.17 -30.47
N LEU A 439 -25.96 20.56 -31.45
CA LEU A 439 -26.56 19.54 -32.29
C LEU A 439 -26.64 18.24 -31.47
N PRO A 440 -27.78 17.53 -31.48
CA PRO A 440 -27.87 16.25 -30.79
C PRO A 440 -26.80 15.30 -31.32
N LEU A 441 -25.96 14.78 -30.42
CA LEU A 441 -24.94 13.77 -30.74
C LEU A 441 -25.63 12.61 -31.48
N GLN A 442 -25.14 12.28 -32.67
CA GLN A 442 -25.62 11.14 -33.43
C GLN A 442 -25.47 9.86 -32.59
N PRO A 443 -26.42 8.90 -32.64
CA PRO A 443 -26.39 7.68 -31.82
C PRO A 443 -25.11 6.86 -32.04
N GLU A 444 -24.50 6.93 -33.22
CA GLU A 444 -23.23 6.30 -33.54
C GLU A 444 -22.05 6.92 -32.76
N ILE A 445 -22.08 8.23 -32.51
CA ILE A 445 -21.06 8.94 -31.73
C ILE A 445 -21.17 8.56 -30.25
N HIS A 446 -22.37 8.23 -29.78
CA HIS A 446 -22.60 7.78 -28.40
C HIS A 446 -21.78 6.53 -28.06
N LEU A 447 -21.68 5.57 -29.00
CA LEU A 447 -20.90 4.34 -28.85
C LEU A 447 -19.39 4.58 -28.65
N LEU A 448 -18.84 5.69 -29.17
CA LEU A 448 -17.44 6.06 -28.95
C LEU A 448 -17.17 6.66 -27.57
N LEU A 449 -18.20 7.26 -26.96
CA LEU A 449 -18.08 8.05 -25.74
C LEU A 449 -18.50 7.31 -24.49
N GLU A 450 -19.33 6.27 -24.61
CA GLU A 450 -19.73 5.45 -23.49
C GLU A 450 -18.64 4.47 -23.06
N PRO A 451 -18.37 4.36 -21.75
CA PRO A 451 -17.56 3.26 -21.23
C PRO A 451 -18.31 1.94 -21.42
N LEU A 452 -17.55 0.84 -21.50
CA LEU A 452 -18.14 -0.50 -21.44
C LEU A 452 -18.98 -0.63 -20.17
N PRO A 453 -20.16 -1.27 -20.23
CA PRO A 453 -21.08 -1.36 -19.09
C PRO A 453 -20.50 -2.16 -17.91
N MET A 454 -19.47 -2.98 -18.15
CA MET A 454 -18.75 -3.72 -17.11
C MET A 454 -17.30 -3.96 -17.54
N SER A 455 -16.42 -4.21 -16.58
CA SER A 455 -15.02 -4.56 -16.86
C SER A 455 -14.88 -5.94 -17.52
N PHE A 456 -13.77 -6.20 -18.22
CA PHE A 456 -13.50 -7.53 -18.78
C PHE A 456 -13.41 -8.65 -17.72
N ALA A 457 -13.00 -8.32 -16.49
CA ALA A 457 -12.99 -9.27 -15.38
C ALA A 457 -14.41 -9.63 -14.94
N GLN A 458 -15.30 -8.64 -14.81
CA GLN A 458 -16.72 -8.86 -14.55
C GLN A 458 -17.40 -9.60 -15.69
N LEU A 459 -17.10 -9.24 -16.94
CA LEU A 459 -17.58 -9.93 -18.12
C LEU A 459 -17.14 -11.40 -18.12
N SER A 460 -15.87 -11.69 -17.82
CA SER A 460 -15.36 -13.06 -17.72
C SER A 460 -16.01 -13.85 -16.59
N ALA A 461 -16.22 -13.24 -15.42
CA ALA A 461 -16.92 -13.88 -14.31
C ALA A 461 -18.39 -14.15 -14.64
N ALA A 462 -19.08 -13.17 -15.23
CA ALA A 462 -20.45 -13.29 -15.67
C ALA A 462 -20.62 -14.34 -16.77
N LEU A 463 -19.68 -14.43 -17.71
CA LEU A 463 -19.65 -15.46 -18.75
C LEU A 463 -19.46 -16.87 -18.15
N LYS A 464 -18.54 -17.03 -17.19
CA LYS A 464 -18.35 -18.31 -16.49
C LYS A 464 -19.59 -18.72 -15.71
N GLU A 465 -20.25 -17.78 -15.03
CA GLU A 465 -21.51 -18.06 -14.34
C GLU A 465 -22.65 -18.39 -15.32
N PHE A 466 -22.70 -17.71 -16.46
CA PHE A 466 -23.67 -18.00 -17.51
C PHE A 466 -23.46 -19.41 -18.10
N GLU A 467 -22.21 -19.84 -18.34
CA GLU A 467 -21.90 -21.21 -18.77
C GLU A 467 -22.29 -22.26 -17.73
N VAL A 468 -22.06 -21.98 -16.44
CA VAL A 468 -22.48 -22.88 -15.34
C VAL A 468 -24.00 -22.93 -15.22
N ALA A 469 -24.69 -21.81 -15.41
CA ALA A 469 -26.15 -21.73 -15.36
C ALA A 469 -26.83 -22.39 -16.58
N GLY A 470 -26.27 -22.22 -17.78
CA GLY A 470 -26.75 -22.86 -19.01
C GLY A 470 -26.65 -24.39 -19.00
N SER A 471 -25.84 -24.97 -18.11
CA SER A 471 -25.83 -26.43 -17.88
C SER A 471 -26.99 -26.94 -17.00
N ARG A 472 -27.82 -26.05 -16.44
CA ARG A 472 -28.85 -26.40 -15.45
C ARG A 472 -30.30 -26.13 -15.87
N GLU A 473 -30.61 -25.23 -16.79
CA GLU A 473 -31.98 -25.04 -17.33
C GLU A 473 -31.99 -24.10 -18.57
N ASP A 474 -32.85 -24.44 -19.54
CA ASP A 474 -33.27 -23.73 -20.77
C ASP A 474 -32.22 -23.30 -21.83
N ASP A 475 -32.19 -24.05 -22.94
CA ASP A 475 -31.47 -23.80 -24.22
C ASP A 475 -31.89 -22.52 -24.99
N ALA A 476 -32.61 -21.57 -24.37
CA ALA A 476 -33.28 -20.47 -25.07
C ALA A 476 -32.79 -19.05 -24.71
N LEU A 477 -31.87 -18.87 -23.76
CA LEU A 477 -31.35 -17.54 -23.42
C LEU A 477 -30.20 -17.15 -24.36
N ALA A 478 -30.48 -16.23 -25.29
CA ALA A 478 -29.45 -15.65 -26.15
C ALA A 478 -28.46 -14.83 -25.30
N LEU A 479 -27.16 -15.14 -25.43
CA LEU A 479 -26.08 -14.42 -24.76
C LEU A 479 -26.06 -12.95 -25.19
N SER A 480 -26.37 -12.04 -24.26
CA SER A 480 -26.31 -10.59 -24.46
C SER A 480 -25.79 -9.89 -23.21
N LEU A 481 -25.26 -8.67 -23.35
CA LEU A 481 -24.79 -7.87 -22.20
C LEU A 481 -25.90 -7.60 -21.16
N THR A 482 -27.17 -7.68 -21.56
CA THR A 482 -28.35 -7.50 -20.70
C THR A 482 -28.83 -8.78 -20.03
N THR A 483 -28.42 -9.96 -20.50
CA THR A 483 -28.82 -11.27 -19.97
C THR A 483 -27.72 -11.92 -19.12
N LEU A 484 -26.52 -11.35 -19.09
CA LEU A 484 -25.42 -11.79 -18.24
C LEU A 484 -25.73 -11.58 -16.75
N PRO A 485 -25.41 -12.56 -15.88
CA PRO A 485 -25.60 -12.44 -14.44
C PRO A 485 -24.68 -11.36 -13.84
N VAL A 486 -25.19 -10.61 -12.85
CA VAL A 486 -24.43 -9.57 -12.14
C VAL A 486 -23.62 -10.21 -11.02
N VAL A 487 -22.28 -10.21 -11.14
CA VAL A 487 -21.36 -10.76 -10.13
C VAL A 487 -20.87 -9.63 -9.21
N ASP A 488 -21.41 -9.57 -8.00
CA ASP A 488 -20.98 -8.59 -6.98
C ASP A 488 -19.70 -9.03 -6.27
N TYR A 489 -18.61 -8.28 -6.48
CA TYR A 489 -17.29 -8.50 -5.87
C TYR A 489 -17.17 -7.95 -4.43
N THR A 490 -18.21 -8.08 -3.60
CA THR A 490 -18.13 -7.69 -2.18
C THR A 490 -18.15 -8.92 -1.25
N ARG A 491 -16.93 -9.31 -0.85
CA ARG A 491 -16.51 -10.23 0.24
C ARG A 491 -16.13 -11.67 -0.15
N PRO A 492 -15.01 -12.19 0.40
CA PRO A 492 -14.74 -13.62 0.41
C PRO A 492 -15.51 -14.25 1.57
N SER A 493 -16.61 -14.94 1.31
CA SER A 493 -17.15 -15.94 2.24
C SER A 493 -17.93 -17.02 1.52
N SER A 494 -17.56 -18.25 1.84
CA SER A 494 -18.18 -19.53 1.51
C SER A 494 -19.71 -19.53 1.58
N GLN A 495 -20.32 -20.08 0.52
CA GLN A 495 -21.69 -20.60 0.42
C GLN A 495 -22.83 -19.65 0.81
N SER A 496 -23.57 -19.12 -0.17
CA SER A 496 -24.99 -19.46 -0.43
C SER A 496 -25.69 -18.49 -1.41
N ALA A 497 -26.45 -19.10 -2.33
CA ALA A 497 -27.59 -18.59 -3.13
C ALA A 497 -27.52 -17.17 -3.73
N VAL A 498 -27.21 -17.08 -5.03
CA VAL A 498 -27.43 -15.89 -5.85
C VAL A 498 -28.90 -15.85 -6.28
N CYS A 499 -29.61 -14.79 -5.92
CA CYS A 499 -31.00 -14.54 -6.31
C CYS A 499 -31.01 -13.84 -7.67
N ILE A 500 -31.47 -14.52 -8.72
CA ILE A 500 -31.63 -13.94 -10.07
C ILE A 500 -32.78 -12.92 -10.03
N ARG A 501 -32.47 -11.62 -9.96
CA ARG A 501 -33.46 -10.57 -10.18
C ARG A 501 -33.48 -10.18 -11.65
N ARG A 502 -34.62 -10.37 -12.30
CA ARG A 502 -34.93 -9.79 -13.61
C ARG A 502 -34.94 -8.26 -13.49
N VAL A 503 -34.16 -7.58 -14.33
CA VAL A 503 -34.34 -6.15 -14.57
C VAL A 503 -35.62 -5.98 -15.37
N PRO A 504 -36.63 -5.22 -14.90
CA PRO A 504 -37.80 -4.93 -15.72
C PRO A 504 -37.39 -3.98 -16.84
N SER A 505 -37.80 -4.32 -18.06
CA SER A 505 -37.68 -3.46 -19.24
C SER A 505 -38.40 -2.14 -19.01
N ALA A 506 -37.69 -1.02 -19.15
CA ALA A 506 -38.27 0.29 -19.38
C ALA A 506 -38.09 0.66 -20.85
#